data_AF-A0A965QUM1-F1
#
_entry.id   AF-A0A965QUM1-F1
#
_cell.length_a   1.000
_cell.length_b   1.000
_cell.length_c   1.000
_cell.angle_alpha   90.00
_cell.angle_beta   90.00
_cell.angle_gamma   90.00
#
_symmetry.space_group_name_H-M   'P 1'
#
loop_
_entity.id
_entity.type
_entity.pdbx_description
1 polymer ?
#
loop_
_entity_poly.entity_id
_entity_poly.type
_entity_poly.pdbx_seq_one_letter_code
_entity_poly.pdbx_strand_id
1 'polypeptide(L)'
;MSVLVFGHRNPDTDAICSALAYADLLQRTTRPDALAACCGPPNQRTEYVLRRAGVAAPRLVMDVRPQVEDVCRREVVTASFGEAFQEAYERMRKFDLRAIPVVDADRRVVGVLSVLTMMELFFTDAADSTKARAVTTSLQKICDAVGGS
;
A
#
# COMPACT_ATOMS: atom_id res chain seq x y z
N MET A 1 -19.15 -8.34 2.41
CA MET A 1 -18.77 -7.01 2.90
C MET A 1 -19.21 -6.04 1.82
N SER A 2 -20.22 -5.21 2.11
CA SER A 2 -20.88 -4.39 1.08
C SER A 2 -19.90 -3.45 0.38
N VAL A 3 -20.03 -3.33 -0.94
CA VAL A 3 -19.25 -2.37 -1.73
C VAL A 3 -19.99 -1.06 -1.75
N LEU A 4 -19.37 0.01 -1.26
CA LEU A 4 -19.93 1.35 -1.37
C LEU A 4 -19.45 2.00 -2.66
N VAL A 5 -20.40 2.50 -3.45
CA VAL A 5 -20.15 3.19 -4.72
C VAL A 5 -20.37 4.68 -4.52
N PHE A 6 -19.33 5.47 -4.76
CA PHE A 6 -19.35 6.91 -4.56
C PHE A 6 -19.16 7.68 -5.87
N GLY A 7 -19.73 8.87 -5.94
CA GLY A 7 -19.34 9.91 -6.87
C GLY A 7 -18.16 10.73 -6.33
N HIS A 8 -18.00 11.97 -6.76
CA HIS A 8 -16.96 12.85 -6.21
C HIS A 8 -17.33 13.39 -4.82
N ARG A 9 -16.32 13.97 -4.15
CA ARG A 9 -16.37 14.41 -2.75
C ARG A 9 -17.48 15.42 -2.42
N ASN A 10 -17.81 16.30 -3.36
CA ASN A 10 -18.84 17.34 -3.21
C ASN A 10 -20.07 17.02 -4.07
N PRO A 11 -20.95 16.09 -3.66
CA PRO A 11 -21.89 15.43 -4.56
C PRO A 11 -22.83 16.43 -5.24
N ASP A 12 -22.75 16.50 -6.57
CA ASP A 12 -23.75 17.15 -7.40
C ASP A 12 -24.67 16.10 -8.05
N THR A 13 -25.47 16.53 -9.02
CA THR A 13 -26.53 15.69 -9.57
C THR A 13 -25.94 14.53 -10.39
N ASP A 14 -24.93 14.81 -11.20
CA ASP A 14 -24.24 13.83 -12.02
C ASP A 14 -23.41 12.86 -11.19
N ALA A 15 -22.77 13.30 -10.11
CA ALA A 15 -22.12 12.40 -9.15
C ALA A 15 -23.09 11.40 -8.54
N ILE A 16 -24.25 11.88 -8.06
CA ILE A 16 -25.26 11.03 -7.42
C ILE A 16 -25.89 10.08 -8.43
N CYS A 17 -26.25 10.56 -9.62
CA CYS A 17 -26.81 9.72 -10.68
C CYS A 17 -25.82 8.65 -11.14
N SER A 18 -24.53 9.00 -11.28
CA SER A 18 -23.48 8.04 -11.68
C SER A 18 -23.28 6.97 -10.61
N ALA A 19 -23.27 7.35 -9.33
CA ALA A 19 -23.14 6.39 -8.23
C ALA A 19 -24.33 5.41 -8.18
N LEU A 20 -25.56 5.91 -8.37
CA LEU A 20 -26.77 5.08 -8.43
C LEU A 20 -26.74 4.12 -9.61
N ALA A 21 -26.48 4.63 -10.82
CA ALA A 21 -26.45 3.83 -12.03
C ALA A 21 -25.34 2.75 -11.97
N TYR A 22 -24.17 3.11 -11.46
CA TYR A 22 -23.07 2.16 -11.36
C TYR A 22 -23.31 1.11 -10.27
N ALA A 23 -23.91 1.48 -9.13
CA ALA A 23 -24.31 0.50 -8.11
C ALA A 23 -25.34 -0.50 -8.65
N ASP A 24 -26.36 -0.03 -9.37
CA ASP A 24 -27.37 -0.91 -10.01
C ASP A 24 -26.72 -1.83 -11.07
N LEU A 25 -25.81 -1.31 -11.90
CA LEU A 25 -25.06 -2.12 -12.86
C LEU A 25 -24.24 -3.22 -12.16
N LEU A 26 -23.54 -2.88 -11.08
CA LEU A 26 -22.75 -3.83 -10.31
C LEU A 26 -23.62 -4.91 -9.66
N GLN A 27 -24.76 -4.52 -9.07
CA GLN A 27 -25.72 -5.44 -8.48
C GLN A 27 -26.22 -6.49 -9.48
N ARG A 28 -26.47 -6.07 -10.73
CA ARG A 28 -26.97 -6.95 -11.79
C ARG A 28 -25.90 -7.85 -12.42
N THR A 29 -24.61 -7.56 -12.22
CA THR A 29 -23.53 -8.21 -12.96
C THR A 29 -22.58 -8.99 -12.08
N THR A 30 -21.95 -8.34 -11.09
CA THR A 30 -20.75 -8.87 -10.42
C THR A 30 -20.79 -8.74 -8.90
N ARG A 31 -21.51 -7.75 -8.36
CA ARG A 31 -21.53 -7.42 -6.93
C ARG A 31 -22.96 -7.13 -6.46
N PRO A 32 -23.76 -8.17 -6.15
CA PRO A 32 -25.10 -8.01 -5.59
C PRO A 32 -25.16 -7.16 -4.30
N ASP A 33 -24.02 -7.02 -3.62
CA ASP A 33 -23.86 -6.26 -2.38
C ASP A 33 -23.37 -4.81 -2.58
N ALA A 34 -23.33 -4.32 -3.83
CA ALA A 34 -22.99 -2.94 -4.14
C ALA A 34 -24.10 -1.97 -3.71
N LEU A 35 -23.76 -0.84 -3.10
CA LEU A 35 -24.72 0.17 -2.62
C LEU A 35 -24.22 1.57 -2.97
N ALA A 36 -25.09 2.39 -3.54
CA ALA A 36 -24.78 3.80 -3.81
C ALA A 36 -24.67 4.59 -2.50
N ALA A 37 -23.63 5.42 -2.41
CA ALA A 37 -23.36 6.29 -1.28
C ALA A 37 -22.92 7.68 -1.74
N CYS A 38 -23.10 8.68 -0.87
CA CYS A 38 -22.68 10.06 -1.11
C CYS A 38 -21.89 10.62 0.09
N CYS A 39 -20.94 11.52 -0.20
CA CYS A 39 -20.03 12.10 0.80
C CYS A 39 -20.56 13.41 1.42
N GLY A 40 -21.82 13.75 1.16
CA GLY A 40 -22.46 14.98 1.60
C GLY A 40 -23.96 14.97 1.29
N PRO A 41 -24.74 15.82 1.97
CA PRO A 41 -26.18 15.92 1.71
C PRO A 41 -26.41 16.34 0.25
N PRO A 42 -27.36 15.72 -0.47
CA PRO A 42 -27.75 16.18 -1.80
C PRO A 42 -28.20 17.64 -1.78
N ASN A 43 -27.81 18.43 -2.78
CA ASN A 43 -28.32 19.79 -2.92
C ASN A 43 -29.80 19.79 -3.41
N GLN A 44 -30.48 20.93 -3.34
CA GLN A 44 -31.89 21.06 -3.74
C GLN A 44 -32.17 20.60 -5.16
N ARG A 45 -31.26 20.84 -6.10
CA ARG A 45 -31.40 20.40 -7.50
C ARG A 45 -31.38 18.89 -7.59
N THR A 46 -30.45 18.25 -6.90
CA THR A 46 -30.33 16.80 -6.88
C THR A 46 -31.52 16.15 -6.18
N GLU A 47 -31.99 16.70 -5.06
CA GLU A 47 -33.22 16.24 -4.41
C GLU A 47 -34.44 16.32 -5.33
N TYR A 48 -34.58 17.42 -6.07
CA TYR A 48 -35.66 17.59 -7.02
C TYR A 48 -35.63 16.49 -8.10
N VAL A 49 -34.45 16.20 -8.65
CA VAL A 49 -34.27 15.15 -9.66
C VAL A 49 -34.59 13.77 -9.10
N LEU A 50 -34.10 13.44 -7.91
CA LEU A 50 -34.37 12.16 -7.23
C LEU A 50 -35.87 11.96 -6.97
N ARG A 51 -36.54 13.00 -6.42
CA ARG A 51 -38.00 12.97 -6.19
C ARG A 51 -38.77 12.78 -7.50
N ARG A 52 -38.40 13.50 -8.55
CA ARG A 52 -39.06 13.40 -9.86
C ARG A 52 -38.86 12.03 -10.50
N ALA A 53 -37.71 11.39 -10.27
CA ALA A 53 -37.41 10.05 -10.75
C ALA A 53 -38.01 8.93 -9.87
N GLY A 54 -38.51 9.25 -8.68
CA GLY A 54 -38.99 8.24 -7.72
C GLY A 54 -37.87 7.36 -7.13
N VAL A 55 -36.63 7.85 -7.15
CA VAL A 55 -35.45 7.11 -6.69
C VAL A 55 -35.04 7.61 -5.30
N ALA A 56 -34.73 6.68 -4.40
CA ALA A 56 -34.24 7.01 -3.07
C ALA A 56 -32.85 7.67 -3.14
N ALA A 57 -32.61 8.64 -2.24
CA ALA A 57 -31.29 9.23 -2.12
C ALA A 57 -30.25 8.17 -1.69
N PRO A 58 -29.01 8.23 -2.22
CA PRO A 58 -27.93 7.35 -1.77
C PRO A 58 -27.67 7.47 -0.27
N ARG A 59 -27.05 6.44 0.30
CA ARG A 59 -26.65 6.46 1.71
C ARG A 59 -25.62 7.56 1.96
N LEU A 60 -25.91 8.47 2.89
CA LEU A 60 -24.94 9.45 3.34
C LEU A 60 -23.84 8.77 4.16
N VAL A 61 -22.59 8.88 3.70
CA VAL A 61 -21.41 8.36 4.39
C VAL A 61 -20.37 9.49 4.46
N MET A 62 -20.23 10.06 5.65
CA MET A 62 -19.35 11.21 5.88
C MET A 62 -17.90 10.82 6.17
N ASP A 63 -17.68 9.59 6.61
CA ASP A 63 -16.37 9.09 7.02
C ASP A 63 -16.28 7.59 6.73
N VAL A 64 -15.11 7.15 6.31
CA VAL A 64 -14.71 5.75 6.22
C VAL A 64 -13.46 5.61 7.07
N ARG A 65 -13.46 4.67 8.01
CA ARG A 65 -12.33 4.42 8.89
C ARG A 65 -11.60 3.16 8.40
N PRO A 66 -10.67 3.29 7.43
CA PRO A 66 -9.91 2.13 6.98
C PRO A 66 -9.11 1.60 8.16
N GLN A 67 -9.08 0.29 8.29
CA GLN A 67 -8.15 -0.39 9.17
C GLN A 67 -6.79 -0.50 8.48
N VAL A 68 -5.73 -0.68 9.26
CA VAL A 68 -4.38 -0.90 8.72
C VAL A 68 -4.36 -2.11 7.78
N GLU A 69 -5.14 -3.15 8.09
CA GLU A 69 -5.29 -4.33 7.25
C GLU A 69 -5.92 -4.06 5.86
N ASP A 70 -6.72 -2.99 5.73
CA ASP A 70 -7.36 -2.64 4.45
C ASP A 70 -6.36 -2.05 3.44
N VAL A 71 -5.25 -1.49 3.94
CA VAL A 71 -4.24 -0.80 3.12
C VAL A 71 -2.91 -1.55 3.05
N CYS A 72 -2.67 -2.49 3.97
CA CYS A 72 -1.42 -3.25 4.01
C CYS A 72 -1.34 -4.32 2.91
N ARG A 73 -0.15 -4.45 2.32
CA ARG A 73 0.18 -5.58 1.43
C ARG A 73 0.31 -6.86 2.26
N ARG A 74 -0.27 -7.96 1.79
CA ARG A 74 -0.18 -9.28 2.45
C ARG A 74 1.11 -10.01 2.10
N GLU A 75 1.55 -9.89 0.85
CA GLU A 75 2.82 -10.44 0.39
C GLU A 75 3.92 -9.40 0.59
N VAL A 76 4.72 -9.62 1.64
CA VAL A 76 5.77 -8.68 2.06
C VAL A 76 7.14 -9.26 1.72
N VAL A 77 7.90 -8.52 0.92
CA VAL A 77 9.31 -8.80 0.66
C VAL A 77 10.10 -8.45 1.94
N THR A 78 10.93 -9.38 2.42
CA THR A 78 11.65 -9.27 3.71
C THR A 78 13.13 -9.59 3.50
N ALA A 79 14.04 -9.00 4.27
CA ALA A 79 15.44 -9.40 4.33
C ALA A 79 15.70 -10.28 5.56
N SER A 80 16.72 -11.14 5.49
CA SER A 80 17.10 -11.97 6.64
C SER A 80 18.13 -11.25 7.51
N PHE A 81 18.08 -11.47 8.82
CA PHE A 81 19.12 -10.99 9.73
C PHE A 81 20.47 -11.63 9.37
N GLY A 82 21.49 -10.80 9.13
CA GLY A 82 22.82 -11.25 8.68
C GLY A 82 22.96 -11.41 7.16
N GLU A 83 21.93 -11.09 6.37
CA GLU A 83 22.01 -11.03 4.92
C GLU A 83 22.93 -9.90 4.44
N ALA A 84 23.61 -10.11 3.31
CA ALA A 84 24.44 -9.09 2.69
C ALA A 84 23.60 -7.90 2.20
N PHE A 85 24.11 -6.68 2.43
CA PHE A 85 23.43 -5.45 1.99
C PHE A 85 23.11 -5.42 0.50
N GLN A 86 23.99 -5.97 -0.34
CA GLN A 86 23.78 -6.03 -1.79
C GLN A 86 22.54 -6.87 -2.15
N GLU A 87 22.35 -8.03 -1.53
CA GLU A 87 21.20 -8.92 -1.78
C GLU A 87 19.88 -8.27 -1.33
N ALA A 88 19.90 -7.57 -0.19
CA ALA A 88 18.76 -6.77 0.26
C ALA A 88 18.47 -5.63 -0.72
N TYR A 89 19.49 -4.89 -1.17
CA TYR A 89 19.34 -3.78 -2.11
C TYR A 89 18.85 -4.22 -3.50
N GLU A 90 19.35 -5.34 -4.03
CA GLU A 90 18.91 -5.89 -5.30
C GLU A 90 17.42 -6.27 -5.25
N ARG A 91 16.97 -6.85 -4.13
CA ARG A 91 15.53 -7.13 -3.92
C ARG A 91 14.73 -5.85 -3.80
N MET A 92 15.21 -4.85 -3.05
CA MET A 92 14.57 -3.55 -2.98
C MET A 92 14.42 -2.91 -4.38
N ARG A 93 15.47 -2.94 -5.21
CA ARG A 93 15.42 -2.42 -6.59
C ARG A 93 14.46 -3.20 -7.48
N LYS A 94 14.46 -4.54 -7.36
CA LYS A 94 13.58 -5.43 -8.15
C LYS A 94 12.10 -5.19 -7.87
N PHE A 95 11.75 -4.89 -6.62
CA PHE A 95 10.37 -4.67 -6.18
C PHE A 95 9.99 -3.20 -6.00
N ASP A 96 10.85 -2.27 -6.44
CA ASP A 96 10.68 -0.81 -6.29
C ASP A 96 10.36 -0.37 -4.85
N LEU A 97 11.15 -0.88 -3.89
CA LEU A 97 10.99 -0.64 -2.46
C LEU A 97 12.05 0.32 -1.94
N ARG A 98 11.63 1.29 -1.11
CA ARG A 98 12.54 2.21 -0.41
C ARG A 98 12.96 1.72 0.98
N ALA A 99 12.22 0.76 1.52
CA ALA A 99 12.53 0.08 2.77
C ALA A 99 12.08 -1.39 2.71
N ILE A 100 12.80 -2.25 3.43
CA ILE A 100 12.52 -3.67 3.54
C ILE A 100 12.58 -4.09 5.03
N PRO A 101 11.55 -4.76 5.57
CA PRO A 101 11.62 -5.32 6.92
C PRO A 101 12.66 -6.43 7.00
N VAL A 102 13.42 -6.45 8.09
CA VAL A 102 14.42 -7.50 8.39
C VAL A 102 13.81 -8.47 9.39
N VAL A 103 13.89 -9.76 9.09
CA VAL A 103 13.34 -10.85 9.91
C VAL A 103 14.42 -11.82 10.38
N ASP A 104 14.20 -12.46 11.53
CA ASP A 104 15.02 -13.56 12.02
C ASP A 104 14.61 -14.93 11.42
N ALA A 105 15.26 -16.01 11.88
CA ALA A 105 14.97 -17.38 11.45
C ALA A 105 13.53 -17.84 11.79
N ASP A 106 12.92 -17.28 12.84
CA ASP A 106 11.53 -17.54 13.25
C ASP A 106 10.52 -16.67 12.48
N ARG A 107 10.99 -15.90 11.49
CA ARG A 107 10.22 -14.90 10.72
C ARG A 107 9.63 -13.77 11.56
N ARG A 108 10.23 -13.46 12.71
CA ARG A 108 9.88 -12.28 13.51
C ARG A 108 10.62 -11.07 12.98
N VAL A 109 9.93 -9.93 12.93
CA VAL A 109 10.55 -8.66 12.52
C VAL A 109 11.52 -8.21 13.61
N VAL A 110 12.78 -8.06 13.23
CA VAL A 110 13.87 -7.58 14.11
C VAL A 110 14.35 -6.18 13.74
N GLY A 111 13.91 -5.64 12.60
CA GLY A 111 14.24 -4.28 12.19
C GLY A 111 13.68 -3.90 10.83
N VAL A 112 14.08 -2.72 10.35
CA VAL A 112 13.75 -2.21 9.02
C VAL A 112 15.03 -1.63 8.41
N LEU A 113 15.34 -2.04 7.18
CA LEU A 113 16.43 -1.49 6.40
C LEU A 113 15.87 -0.54 5.35
N SER A 114 16.37 0.67 5.29
CA SER A 114 16.00 1.65 4.25
C SER A 114 17.20 2.00 3.36
N VAL A 115 16.92 2.45 2.13
CA VAL A 115 17.98 2.94 1.23
C VAL A 115 18.76 4.08 1.89
N LEU A 116 18.08 4.96 2.63
CA LEU A 116 18.72 6.07 3.35
C LEU A 116 19.70 5.56 4.41
N THR A 117 19.28 4.58 5.22
CA THR A 117 20.15 3.96 6.24
C THR A 117 21.38 3.30 5.61
N MET A 118 21.22 2.66 4.44
CA MET A 118 22.35 2.12 3.70
C MET A 118 23.30 3.23 3.23
N MET A 119 22.77 4.33 2.69
CA MET A 119 23.57 5.47 2.26
C MET A 119 24.37 6.08 3.41
N GLU A 120 23.75 6.29 4.58
CA GLU A 120 24.43 6.80 5.77
C GLU A 120 25.61 5.92 6.17
N LEU A 121 25.47 4.59 6.11
CA LEU A 121 26.57 3.68 6.41
C LEU A 121 27.74 3.83 5.41
N PHE A 122 27.44 3.92 4.11
CA PHE A 122 28.47 4.13 3.09
C PHE A 122 29.21 5.47 3.24
N PHE A 123 28.51 6.55 3.58
CA PHE A 123 29.10 7.88 3.72
C PHE A 123 29.81 8.08 5.06
N THR A 124 29.35 7.45 6.13
CA THR A 124 29.95 7.57 7.47
C THR A 124 31.29 6.85 7.54
N ASP A 125 31.40 5.67 6.93
CA ASP A 125 32.68 4.95 6.85
C ASP A 125 33.69 5.63 5.91
N ALA A 126 33.26 6.44 4.96
CA ALA A 126 34.15 7.18 4.05
C ALA A 126 35.02 8.25 4.78
N ALA A 127 34.65 8.65 5.99
CA ALA A 127 35.45 9.57 6.81
C ALA A 127 36.67 8.91 7.46
N ASP A 128 36.68 7.58 7.59
CA ASP A 128 37.77 6.79 8.18
C ASP A 128 38.25 5.75 7.16
N SER A 129 39.24 6.14 6.34
CA SER A 129 39.73 5.36 5.18
C SER A 129 40.15 3.90 5.50
N THR A 130 40.43 3.61 6.77
CA THR A 130 40.80 2.28 7.26
C THR A 130 39.57 1.40 7.50
N LYS A 131 38.46 1.97 8.01
CA LYS A 131 37.20 1.25 8.24
C LYS A 131 36.41 1.04 6.96
N ALA A 132 36.45 2.00 6.03
CA ALA A 132 35.82 1.86 4.71
C ALA A 132 36.30 0.63 3.90
N ARG A 133 37.47 0.09 4.24
CA ARG A 133 38.07 -1.09 3.59
C ARG A 133 37.85 -2.40 4.35
N ALA A 134 37.27 -2.34 5.54
CA ALA A 134 36.99 -3.52 6.37
C ALA A 134 35.53 -3.94 6.22
N VAL A 135 35.30 -5.09 5.58
CA VAL A 135 33.96 -5.67 5.45
C VAL A 135 33.82 -6.82 6.44
N THR A 136 32.83 -6.75 7.33
CA THR A 136 32.47 -7.88 8.19
C THR A 136 31.52 -8.79 7.42
N THR A 137 31.92 -10.04 7.18
CA THR A 137 31.14 -11.02 6.42
C THR A 137 31.39 -12.44 6.94
N SER A 138 30.63 -13.42 6.46
CA SER A 138 30.83 -14.83 6.78
C SER A 138 31.72 -15.53 5.74
N LEU A 139 32.41 -16.60 6.14
CA LEU A 139 33.19 -17.44 5.22
C LEU A 139 32.37 -17.91 4.03
N GLN A 140 31.11 -18.30 4.26
CA GLN A 140 30.19 -18.71 3.20
C GLN A 140 30.02 -17.61 2.14
N LYS A 141 29.78 -16.37 2.57
CA LYS A 141 29.61 -15.24 1.64
C LYS A 141 30.89 -14.90 0.88
N ILE A 142 32.05 -15.14 1.47
CA ILE A 142 33.33 -15.02 0.76
C ILE A 142 33.41 -16.07 -0.33
N CYS A 143 33.10 -17.34 -0.03
CA CYS A 143 33.07 -18.43 -1.01
C CYS A 143 32.11 -18.12 -2.16
N ASP A 144 30.87 -17.71 -1.85
CA ASP A 144 29.84 -17.37 -2.84
C ASP A 144 30.33 -16.25 -3.79
N ALA A 145 30.99 -15.21 -3.25
CA ALA A 145 31.47 -14.06 -4.02
C ALA A 145 32.63 -14.40 -4.97
N VAL A 146 33.47 -15.38 -4.63
CA VAL A 146 34.60 -15.82 -5.47
C VAL A 146 34.26 -17.03 -6.36
N GLY A 147 33.02 -17.51 -6.31
CA GLY A 147 32.59 -18.72 -7.04
C GLY A 147 33.22 -20.01 -6.51
N GLY A 148 33.64 -20.02 -5.24
CA GLY A 148 34.20 -21.19 -4.57
C GLY A 148 33.11 -22.09 -3.97
N SER A 149 33.40 -23.39 -3.91
CA SER A 149 32.57 -24.43 -3.29
C SER A 149 33.09 -24.86 -1.93
#